data_AF-A0A817IBW3-F1
#
_entry.id   AF-A0A817IBW3-F1
#
_cell.length_a   1.000
_cell.length_b   1.000
_cell.length_c   1.000
_cell.angle_alpha   90.00
_cell.angle_beta   90.00
_cell.angle_gamma   90.00
#
_symmetry.space_group_name_H-M   'P 1'
#
loop_
_entity.id
_entity.type
_entity.pdbx_description
1 polymer ?
#
loop_
_entity_poly.entity_id
_entity_poly.type
_entity_poly.pdbx_seq_one_letter_code
_entity_poly.pdbx_strand_id
1 'polypeptide(L)'
;MLIGATLILIFVCLVNINSLSIDGTTIAVVLNIENTNVGKGHICIIDTQCNGHGRCHQNDTGCDCDRGWITHGNGTDTNKYCDYQQRSKKIAFFLSLFVGSFGIDWFYLSRASLVYITAGLLKLLIGCGCCSAWYLLYFRPEIGNSELVKKNVHAVSIFFSLVTFVWWIVDWARILSNKFRDGHGVGLTPW
;
A
#
# COMPACT_ATOMS: atom_id res chain seq x y z
N MET A 1 20.24 9.27 -23.94
CA MET A 1 20.23 8.42 -22.73
C MET A 1 20.05 9.20 -21.42
N LEU A 2 20.67 10.38 -21.23
CA LEU A 2 20.52 11.19 -20.00
C LEU A 2 19.08 11.64 -19.68
N ILE A 3 18.26 11.90 -20.70
CA ILE A 3 16.87 12.36 -20.56
C ILE A 3 15.98 11.26 -19.94
N GLY A 4 16.25 9.99 -20.25
CA GLY A 4 15.48 8.87 -19.68
C GLY A 4 15.75 8.66 -18.20
N ALA A 5 17.03 8.68 -17.79
CA ALA A 5 17.42 8.49 -16.40
C ALA A 5 16.93 9.63 -15.50
N THR A 6 16.94 10.87 -16.00
CA THR A 6 16.43 12.04 -15.28
C THR A 6 14.91 12.01 -15.15
N LEU A 7 14.16 11.62 -16.19
CA LEU A 7 12.71 11.44 -16.09
C LEU A 7 12.31 10.35 -15.09
N ILE A 8 13.07 9.25 -15.01
CA ILE A 8 12.83 8.17 -14.05
C ILE A 8 13.17 8.63 -12.62
N LEU A 9 14.27 9.37 -12.42
CA LEU A 9 14.61 9.94 -11.11
C LEU A 9 13.60 10.98 -10.65
N ILE A 10 13.14 11.83 -11.56
CA ILE A 10 12.05 12.79 -11.31
C ILE A 10 10.77 12.02 -10.97
N PHE A 11 10.43 10.97 -11.69
CA PHE A 11 9.23 10.18 -11.42
C PHE A 11 9.32 9.43 -10.08
N VAL A 12 10.47 8.83 -9.75
CA VAL A 12 10.71 8.19 -8.44
C VAL A 12 10.65 9.23 -7.32
N CYS A 13 11.22 10.43 -7.51
CA CYS A 13 11.11 11.52 -6.55
C CYS A 13 9.66 11.99 -6.41
N LEU A 14 8.92 12.17 -7.51
CA LEU A 14 7.52 12.57 -7.49
C LEU A 14 6.62 11.54 -6.81
N VAL A 15 6.84 10.24 -7.04
CA VAL A 15 6.10 9.16 -6.36
C VAL A 15 6.44 9.11 -4.86
N ASN A 16 7.70 9.35 -4.48
CA ASN A 16 8.13 9.39 -3.08
C ASN A 16 7.62 10.64 -2.34
N ILE A 17 7.59 11.79 -3.02
CA ILE A 17 7.04 13.04 -2.48
C ILE A 17 5.50 12.94 -2.33
N ASN A 18 4.80 12.31 -3.28
CA ASN A 18 3.36 12.09 -3.17
C ASN A 18 2.98 11.05 -2.11
N SER A 19 3.87 10.10 -1.79
CA SER A 19 3.68 9.20 -0.65
C SER A 19 4.07 9.83 0.70
N LEU A 20 4.83 10.93 0.68
CA LEU A 20 5.02 11.81 1.85
C LEU A 20 3.86 12.81 2.04
N SER A 21 3.07 13.06 0.99
CA SER A 21 2.13 14.18 0.94
C SER A 21 0.74 13.77 0.46
N ILE A 22 0.06 12.84 1.13
CA ILE A 22 -1.41 12.90 1.34
C ILE A 22 -1.77 12.17 2.64
N ASP A 23 -1.09 12.46 3.74
CA ASP A 23 -1.89 12.61 4.96
C ASP A 23 -2.54 13.98 4.78
N GLY A 24 -3.83 14.00 4.40
CA GLY A 24 -4.66 15.19 4.31
C GLY A 24 -4.87 15.84 5.69
N THR A 25 -3.77 16.19 6.35
CA THR A 25 -3.69 16.69 7.72
C THR A 25 -2.85 17.96 7.81
N THR A 26 -2.84 18.81 6.79
CA THR A 26 -2.39 20.20 6.93
C THR A 26 -3.01 21.04 5.81
N ILE A 27 -4.30 21.35 5.93
CA ILE A 27 -4.93 22.69 5.97
C ILE A 27 -6.37 22.40 6.49
N ALA A 28 -6.46 21.82 7.68
CA ALA A 28 -7.54 22.23 8.57
C ALA A 28 -6.87 23.29 9.43
N VAL A 29 -6.99 24.54 8.97
CA VAL A 29 -6.85 25.71 9.82
C VAL A 29 -7.48 25.39 11.16
N VAL A 30 -6.76 25.77 12.20
CA VAL A 30 -7.20 25.88 13.60
C VAL A 30 -8.53 26.64 13.65
N LEU A 31 -9.63 25.95 13.34
CA LEU A 31 -10.95 26.25 13.81
C LEU A 31 -11.11 25.34 15.01
N ASN A 32 -10.73 25.92 16.15
CA ASN A 32 -10.93 25.42 17.48
C ASN A 32 -12.44 25.42 17.79
N ILE A 33 -13.18 24.61 17.04
CA ILE A 33 -14.57 24.30 17.33
C ILE A 33 -14.51 22.98 18.09
N GLU A 34 -14.36 23.08 19.41
CA GLU A 34 -14.86 22.09 20.36
C GLU A 34 -16.39 22.00 20.19
N ASN A 35 -16.86 21.48 19.06
CA ASN A 35 -18.18 20.88 19.01
C ASN A 35 -17.99 19.49 19.61
N THR A 36 -18.09 19.43 20.94
CA THR A 36 -18.51 18.22 21.64
C THR A 36 -19.94 17.89 21.23
N ASN A 37 -20.15 17.60 19.95
CA ASN A 37 -21.16 16.66 19.55
C ASN A 37 -20.64 15.33 20.09
N VAL A 38 -20.96 15.06 21.36
CA VAL A 38 -20.99 13.70 21.90
C VAL A 38 -21.83 12.94 20.89
N GLY A 39 -21.15 12.30 19.94
CA GLY A 39 -21.79 11.52 18.91
C GLY A 39 -22.71 10.59 19.66
N LYS A 40 -24.02 10.70 19.40
CA LYS A 40 -24.99 9.80 19.98
C LYS A 40 -24.51 8.40 19.60
N GLY A 41 -23.90 7.71 20.56
CA GLY A 41 -23.42 6.36 20.38
C GLY A 41 -24.58 5.56 19.83
N HIS A 42 -24.38 4.88 18.71
CA HIS A 42 -25.42 4.03 18.17
C HIS A 42 -25.73 2.95 19.19
N ILE A 43 -27.01 2.91 19.58
CA ILE A 43 -27.53 1.92 20.51
C ILE A 43 -27.74 0.63 19.75
N CYS A 44 -26.89 -0.35 20.03
CA CYS A 44 -27.16 -1.74 19.69
C CYS A 44 -27.96 -2.37 20.85
N ILE A 45 -28.82 -3.33 20.54
CA ILE A 45 -29.66 -4.11 21.47
C ILE A 45 -29.29 -5.59 21.35
N ILE A 46 -28.94 -6.04 20.15
CA ILE A 46 -28.57 -7.43 19.84
C ILE A 46 -27.32 -7.50 18.97
N ASP A 47 -26.53 -8.57 19.13
CA ASP A 47 -25.25 -8.78 18.42
C ASP A 47 -25.37 -8.73 16.89
N THR A 48 -26.54 -9.09 16.34
CA THR A 48 -26.78 -9.04 14.89
C THR A 48 -26.74 -7.62 14.32
N GLN A 49 -26.89 -6.58 15.14
CA GLN A 49 -26.74 -5.18 14.70
C GLN A 49 -25.27 -4.79 14.47
N CYS A 50 -24.32 -5.60 14.95
CA CYS A 50 -22.89 -5.45 14.70
C CYS A 50 -22.43 -6.23 13.46
N ASN A 51 -23.32 -6.38 12.46
CA ASN A 51 -23.12 -7.16 11.23
C ASN A 51 -22.66 -8.61 11.43
N GLY A 52 -22.89 -9.19 12.61
CA GLY A 52 -22.42 -10.55 12.94
C GLY A 52 -20.89 -10.68 13.08
N HIS A 53 -20.18 -9.55 13.18
CA HIS A 53 -18.72 -9.48 13.33
C HIS A 53 -18.33 -8.68 14.57
N GLY A 54 -19.17 -8.75 15.60
CA GLY A 54 -18.95 -8.06 16.87
C GLY A 54 -20.03 -8.42 17.87
N ARG A 55 -19.86 -7.89 19.08
CA ARG A 55 -20.79 -8.07 20.20
C ARG A 55 -21.33 -6.71 20.62
N CYS A 56 -22.62 -6.67 20.94
CA CYS A 56 -23.22 -5.48 21.49
C CYS A 56 -22.84 -5.33 22.97
N HIS A 57 -22.36 -4.14 23.35
CA HIS A 57 -22.05 -3.87 24.75
C HIS A 57 -23.33 -3.70 25.57
N GLN A 58 -23.44 -4.35 26.74
CA GLN A 58 -24.67 -4.38 27.57
C GLN A 58 -25.16 -3.02 28.07
N ASN A 59 -24.34 -1.97 27.97
CA ASN A 59 -24.72 -0.60 28.31
C ASN A 59 -25.21 0.20 27.08
N ASP A 60 -25.51 -0.46 25.96
CA ASP A 60 -26.08 0.15 24.74
C ASP A 60 -25.19 1.24 24.11
N THR A 61 -23.89 1.25 24.40
CA THR A 61 -22.98 2.31 23.97
C THR A 61 -22.24 2.01 22.66
N GLY A 62 -22.43 0.82 22.07
CA GLY A 62 -21.89 0.48 20.76
C GLY A 62 -21.47 -0.98 20.58
N CYS A 63 -20.94 -1.28 19.39
CA CYS A 63 -20.45 -2.59 19.00
C CYS A 63 -18.95 -2.75 19.30
N ASP A 64 -18.59 -3.83 19.98
CA ASP A 64 -17.21 -4.30 20.12
C ASP A 64 -16.91 -5.28 18.97
N CYS A 65 -16.10 -4.86 18.00
CA CYS A 65 -15.86 -5.65 16.80
C CYS A 65 -14.91 -6.82 17.06
N ASP A 66 -15.19 -7.95 16.41
CA ASP A 66 -14.31 -9.12 16.44
C ASP A 66 -12.93 -8.78 15.87
N ARG A 67 -11.91 -9.54 16.28
CA ARG A 67 -10.53 -9.30 15.85
C ARG A 67 -10.41 -9.28 14.32
N GLY A 68 -10.00 -8.12 13.80
CA GLY A 68 -9.80 -7.89 12.37
C GLY A 68 -11.00 -7.29 11.65
N TRP A 69 -12.05 -6.92 12.38
CA TRP A 69 -13.17 -6.13 11.90
C TRP A 69 -13.15 -4.75 12.54
N ILE A 70 -13.49 -3.74 11.75
CA ILE A 70 -13.68 -2.37 12.22
C ILE A 70 -14.91 -1.76 11.56
N THR A 71 -15.40 -0.67 12.12
CA THR A 71 -16.41 0.21 11.51
C THR A 71 -15.70 1.14 10.53
N HIS A 72 -16.03 1.06 9.22
CA HIS A 72 -15.42 1.91 8.20
C HIS A 72 -16.40 2.97 7.66
N GLY A 73 -16.08 4.25 7.90
CA GLY A 73 -16.87 5.40 7.46
C GLY A 73 -17.43 6.21 8.62
N ASN A 74 -18.19 7.26 8.31
CA ASN A 74 -18.91 8.02 9.31
C ASN A 74 -20.10 7.15 9.76
N GLY A 75 -20.07 6.65 11.01
CA GLY A 75 -21.07 5.74 11.61
C GLY A 75 -22.49 6.31 11.76
N THR A 76 -22.88 7.25 10.89
CA THR A 76 -24.24 7.79 10.78
C THR A 76 -25.20 6.76 10.20
N ASP A 77 -24.69 5.79 9.44
CA ASP A 77 -25.48 4.65 8.99
C ASP A 77 -25.57 3.61 10.10
N THR A 78 -26.77 3.42 10.65
CA THR A 78 -27.07 2.49 11.75
C THR A 78 -26.69 1.04 11.46
N ASN A 79 -26.41 0.69 10.20
CA ASN A 79 -26.10 -0.68 9.77
C ASN A 79 -24.63 -0.88 9.38
N LYS A 80 -23.75 0.10 9.62
CA LYS A 80 -22.32 0.02 9.22
C LYS A 80 -21.37 -0.15 10.39
N TYR A 81 -21.72 -1.00 11.35
CA TYR A 81 -20.83 -1.36 12.46
C TYR A 81 -20.11 -2.66 12.18
N CYS A 82 -18.80 -2.69 12.44
CA CYS A 82 -17.97 -3.87 12.20
C CYS A 82 -18.12 -4.44 10.77
N ASP A 83 -18.35 -3.54 9.80
CA ASP A 83 -18.66 -3.89 8.41
C ASP A 83 -17.40 -4.10 7.56
N TYR A 84 -16.24 -3.70 8.09
CA TYR A 84 -14.99 -3.70 7.36
C TYR A 84 -13.98 -4.70 7.89
N GLN A 85 -13.73 -5.74 7.10
CA GLN A 85 -12.67 -6.69 7.38
C GLN A 85 -11.31 -6.09 7.02
N GLN A 86 -10.44 -5.90 7.99
CA GLN A 86 -9.06 -5.46 7.79
C GLN A 86 -8.21 -6.53 7.08
N ARG A 87 -7.17 -6.11 6.34
CA ARG A 87 -6.21 -7.03 5.72
C ARG A 87 -5.18 -7.53 6.74
N SER A 88 -4.71 -8.77 6.56
CA SER A 88 -3.74 -9.38 7.48
C SER A 88 -2.34 -8.83 7.28
N LYS A 89 -1.74 -8.28 8.34
CA LYS A 89 -0.34 -7.84 8.32
C LYS A 89 0.62 -8.99 8.02
N LYS A 90 0.32 -10.20 8.51
CA LYS A 90 1.16 -11.38 8.24
C LYS A 90 1.20 -11.69 6.75
N ILE A 91 0.03 -11.73 6.13
CA ILE A 91 -0.10 -12.05 4.70
C ILE A 91 0.57 -10.96 3.88
N ALA A 92 0.31 -9.68 4.18
CA ALA A 92 0.97 -8.56 3.49
C ALA A 92 2.50 -8.66 3.60
N PHE A 93 3.03 -8.96 4.78
CA PHE A 93 4.47 -9.12 4.99
C PHE A 93 5.05 -10.30 4.19
N PHE A 94 4.43 -11.48 4.23
CA PHE A 94 4.92 -12.63 3.48
C PHE A 94 4.82 -12.44 1.97
N LEU A 95 3.75 -11.80 1.48
CA LEU A 95 3.64 -11.41 0.08
C LEU A 95 4.77 -10.45 -0.30
N SER A 96 5.03 -9.43 0.51
CA SER A 96 6.12 -8.48 0.26
C SER A 96 7.51 -9.15 0.33
N LEU A 97 7.68 -10.10 1.24
CA LEU A 97 8.93 -10.84 1.44
C LEU A 97 9.28 -11.72 0.24
N PHE A 98 8.35 -12.56 -0.20
CA PHE A 98 8.62 -13.58 -1.23
C PHE A 98 8.37 -13.08 -2.66
N VAL A 99 7.39 -12.20 -2.84
CA VAL A 99 6.92 -11.77 -4.17
C VAL A 99 6.72 -10.25 -4.29
N GLY A 100 7.18 -9.47 -3.31
CA GLY A 100 7.02 -8.01 -3.28
C GLY A 100 7.84 -7.27 -4.34
N SER A 101 8.89 -7.91 -4.88
CA SER A 101 9.61 -7.40 -6.05
C SER A 101 8.72 -7.32 -7.29
N PHE A 102 7.66 -8.13 -7.37
CA PHE A 102 6.64 -8.09 -8.43
C PHE A 102 5.44 -7.18 -8.10
N GLY A 103 5.42 -6.55 -6.92
CA GLY A 103 4.34 -5.65 -6.51
C GLY A 103 3.03 -6.35 -6.08
N ILE A 104 3.05 -7.65 -5.80
CA ILE A 104 1.85 -8.42 -5.39
C ILE A 104 1.29 -7.92 -4.06
N ASP A 105 2.14 -7.44 -3.16
CA ASP A 105 1.76 -6.80 -1.91
C ASP A 105 0.91 -5.54 -2.12
N TRP A 106 1.23 -4.71 -3.12
CA TRP A 106 0.41 -3.55 -3.48
C TRP A 106 -0.96 -3.96 -4.03
N PHE A 107 -1.02 -5.02 -4.85
CA PHE A 107 -2.30 -5.53 -5.34
C PHE A 107 -3.17 -6.09 -4.22
N TYR A 108 -2.59 -6.81 -3.26
CA TYR A 108 -3.29 -7.33 -2.09
C TYR A 108 -3.93 -6.20 -1.25
N LEU A 109 -3.20 -5.09 -1.09
CA LEU A 109 -3.64 -3.91 -0.36
C LEU A 109 -4.57 -3.00 -1.17
N SER A 110 -4.70 -3.24 -2.49
CA SER A 110 -5.30 -2.24 -3.37
C SER A 110 -6.75 -1.88 -3.08
N ARG A 111 -7.62 -2.83 -2.72
CA ARG A 111 -9.07 -2.59 -2.51
C ARG A 111 -9.70 -1.77 -3.66
N ALA A 112 -9.28 -2.03 -4.90
CA ALA A 112 -9.67 -1.26 -6.10
C ALA A 112 -9.21 0.22 -6.14
N SER A 113 -8.34 0.65 -5.22
CA SER A 113 -7.66 1.94 -5.29
C SER A 113 -6.65 1.95 -6.44
N LEU A 114 -6.84 2.89 -7.36
CA LEU A 114 -6.00 3.06 -8.55
C LEU A 114 -4.53 3.33 -8.18
N VAL A 115 -4.26 4.03 -7.07
CA VAL A 115 -2.89 4.34 -6.64
C VAL A 115 -2.12 3.05 -6.34
N TYR A 116 -2.77 2.11 -5.67
CA TYR A 116 -2.14 0.82 -5.35
C TYR A 116 -1.98 -0.07 -6.57
N ILE A 117 -2.99 -0.10 -7.45
CA ILE A 117 -2.93 -0.88 -8.70
C ILE A 117 -1.79 -0.36 -9.59
N THR A 118 -1.69 0.96 -9.76
CA THR A 118 -0.65 1.57 -10.59
C THR A 118 0.75 1.39 -9.99
N ALA A 119 0.91 1.52 -8.68
CA ALA A 119 2.17 1.23 -8.00
C ALA A 119 2.58 -0.25 -8.13
N GLY A 120 1.63 -1.18 -7.99
CA GLY A 120 1.84 -2.61 -8.22
C GLY A 120 2.26 -2.92 -9.65
N LEU A 121 1.58 -2.36 -10.65
CA LEU A 121 1.93 -2.51 -12.07
C LEU A 121 3.31 -1.94 -12.39
N LEU A 122 3.63 -0.78 -11.83
CA LEU A 122 4.94 -0.15 -12.00
C LEU A 122 6.06 -1.03 -11.44
N LYS A 123 5.88 -1.58 -10.24
CA LYS A 123 6.81 -2.56 -9.67
C LYS A 123 6.94 -3.80 -10.54
N LEU A 124 5.82 -4.33 -11.03
CA LEU A 124 5.82 -5.49 -11.91
C LEU A 124 6.62 -5.22 -13.20
N LEU A 125 6.44 -4.06 -13.82
CA LEU A 125 7.16 -3.68 -15.04
C LEU A 125 8.66 -3.50 -14.79
N ILE A 126 9.04 -2.83 -13.70
CA ILE A 126 10.46 -2.64 -13.34
C ILE A 126 11.10 -3.98 -12.96
N GLY A 127 10.43 -4.79 -12.13
CA GLY A 127 10.90 -6.09 -11.66
C GLY A 127 10.99 -7.14 -12.77
N CYS A 128 9.99 -7.21 -13.64
CA CYS A 128 10.04 -8.11 -14.80
C CYS A 128 11.06 -7.64 -15.83
N GLY A 129 11.17 -6.31 -16.03
CA GLY A 129 12.18 -5.69 -16.89
C GLY A 129 13.60 -6.03 -16.46
N CYS A 130 13.90 -6.03 -15.15
CA CYS A 130 15.23 -6.43 -14.69
C CYS A 130 15.48 -7.94 -14.86
N CYS A 131 14.53 -8.82 -14.57
CA CYS A 131 14.77 -10.27 -14.75
C CYS A 131 14.92 -10.68 -16.22
N SER A 132 14.12 -10.10 -17.12
CA SER A 132 14.15 -10.40 -18.55
C SER A 132 15.33 -9.77 -19.29
N ALA A 133 15.75 -8.55 -18.91
CA ALA A 133 16.93 -7.92 -19.49
C ALA A 133 18.21 -8.71 -19.18
N TRP A 134 18.34 -9.24 -17.96
CA TRP A 134 19.49 -10.09 -17.61
C TRP A 134 19.50 -11.38 -18.43
N TYR A 135 18.34 -12.03 -18.58
CA TYR A 135 18.21 -13.25 -19.39
C TYR A 135 18.58 -13.00 -20.86
N LEU A 136 18.06 -11.93 -21.48
CA LEU A 136 18.36 -11.60 -22.88
C LEU A 136 19.82 -11.21 -23.11
N LEU A 137 20.47 -10.54 -22.16
CA LEU A 137 21.90 -10.20 -22.26
C LEU A 137 22.80 -11.41 -22.04
N TYR A 138 22.40 -12.35 -21.19
CA TYR A 138 23.21 -13.53 -20.88
C TYR A 138 23.10 -14.61 -21.96
N PHE A 139 21.91 -14.78 -22.57
CA PHE A 139 21.63 -15.89 -23.50
C PHE A 139 21.68 -15.55 -24.99
N ARG A 140 21.83 -14.28 -25.41
CA ARG A 140 22.07 -13.94 -26.83
C ARG A 140 23.51 -13.45 -27.08
N PRO A 141 24.47 -14.36 -27.36
CA PRO A 141 25.84 -14.00 -27.68
C PRO A 141 26.05 -13.44 -29.10
N GLU A 142 25.05 -13.45 -29.99
CA GLU A 142 25.24 -13.19 -31.43
C GLU A 142 24.66 -11.87 -31.98
N ILE A 143 24.22 -10.94 -31.13
CA ILE A 143 23.88 -9.61 -31.64
C ILE A 143 25.17 -8.80 -31.69
N GLY A 144 25.65 -8.49 -32.90
CA GLY A 144 26.84 -7.68 -33.21
C GLY A 144 26.76 -6.24 -32.70
N ASN A 145 26.63 -6.08 -31.39
CA ASN A 145 26.57 -4.82 -30.68
C ASN A 145 27.97 -4.41 -30.25
N SER A 146 28.27 -3.13 -30.42
CA SER A 146 29.51 -2.52 -29.94
C SER A 146 29.66 -2.72 -28.43
N GLU A 147 30.90 -2.89 -27.97
CA GLU A 147 31.25 -3.04 -26.54
C GLU A 147 30.67 -1.93 -25.65
N LEU A 148 30.40 -0.76 -26.23
CA LEU A 148 29.75 0.37 -25.55
C LEU A 148 28.29 0.07 -25.16
N VAL A 149 27.53 -0.61 -26.02
CA VAL A 149 26.12 -0.95 -25.75
C VAL A 149 26.04 -1.95 -24.58
N LYS A 150 26.91 -2.97 -24.56
CA LYS A 150 26.94 -3.96 -23.46
C LYS A 150 27.19 -3.31 -22.11
N LYS A 151 28.21 -2.42 -22.03
CA LYS A 151 28.53 -1.68 -20.79
C LYS A 151 27.38 -0.81 -20.32
N ASN A 152 26.73 -0.10 -21.23
CA ASN A 152 25.60 0.78 -20.91
C ASN A 152 24.39 -0.01 -20.41
N VAL A 153 24.04 -1.12 -21.06
CA VAL A 153 22.90 -1.93 -20.61
C VAL A 153 23.18 -2.54 -19.23
N HIS A 154 24.40 -3.04 -18.99
CA HIS A 154 24.78 -3.57 -17.68
C HIS A 154 24.68 -2.51 -16.57
N ALA A 155 25.19 -1.30 -16.82
CA ALA A 155 25.11 -0.19 -15.87
C ALA A 155 23.66 0.22 -15.56
N VAL A 156 22.82 0.33 -16.60
CA VAL A 156 21.38 0.65 -16.45
C VAL A 156 20.68 -0.45 -15.66
N SER A 157 20.99 -1.71 -15.95
CA SER A 157 20.41 -2.86 -15.26
C SER A 157 20.73 -2.87 -13.76
N ILE A 158 22.01 -2.65 -13.39
CA ILE A 158 22.44 -2.52 -11.99
C ILE A 158 21.67 -1.38 -11.30
N PHE A 159 21.55 -0.23 -11.95
CA PHE A 159 20.83 0.92 -11.39
C PHE A 159 19.37 0.58 -11.06
N PHE A 160 18.63 -0.03 -11.98
CA PHE A 160 17.25 -0.43 -11.72
C PHE A 160 17.14 -1.51 -10.65
N SER A 161 18.06 -2.48 -10.61
CA SER A 161 18.11 -3.48 -9.53
C SER A 161 18.27 -2.83 -8.15
N LEU A 162 19.14 -1.82 -8.03
CA LEU A 162 19.31 -1.07 -6.77
C LEU A 162 18.04 -0.30 -6.39
N VAL A 163 17.39 0.38 -7.35
CA VAL A 163 16.13 1.10 -7.10
C VAL A 163 15.04 0.15 -6.62
N THR A 164 14.87 -0.99 -7.29
CA THR A 164 13.89 -2.02 -6.89
C THR A 164 14.19 -2.59 -5.51
N PHE A 165 15.47 -2.83 -5.20
CA PHE A 165 15.90 -3.32 -3.89
C PHE A 165 15.58 -2.32 -2.78
N VAL A 166 15.88 -1.03 -2.98
CA VAL A 166 15.54 0.02 -2.02
C VAL A 166 14.02 0.11 -1.83
N TRP A 167 13.23 0.08 -2.90
CA TRP A 167 11.78 0.10 -2.81
C TRP A 167 11.25 -1.10 -2.01
N TRP A 168 11.77 -2.29 -2.28
CA TRP A 168 11.40 -3.51 -1.54
C TRP A 168 11.66 -3.39 -0.03
N ILE A 169 12.82 -2.86 0.38
CA ILE A 169 13.11 -2.60 1.80
C ILE A 169 12.16 -1.55 2.40
N VAL A 170 11.84 -0.48 1.66
CA VAL A 170 10.92 0.57 2.12
C VAL A 170 9.51 0.00 2.35
N ASP A 171 9.05 -0.93 1.53
CA ASP A 171 7.76 -1.60 1.73
C ASP A 171 7.75 -2.40 3.03
N TRP A 172 8.82 -3.15 3.30
CA TRP A 172 8.94 -3.89 4.55
C TRP A 172 8.89 -2.98 5.76
N ALA A 173 9.66 -1.89 5.74
CA ALA A 173 9.65 -0.90 6.81
C ALA A 173 8.24 -0.33 7.04
N ARG A 174 7.48 -0.05 5.98
CA ARG A 174 6.10 0.43 6.07
C ARG A 174 5.13 -0.63 6.63
N ILE A 175 5.25 -1.88 6.21
CA ILE A 175 4.42 -2.99 6.75
C ILE A 175 4.74 -3.17 8.24
N LEU A 176 6.01 -3.31 8.58
CA LEU A 176 6.45 -3.57 9.96
C LEU A 176 6.05 -2.43 10.91
N SER A 177 6.13 -1.18 10.45
CA SER A 177 5.73 0.01 11.24
C SER A 177 4.22 0.29 11.32
N ASN A 178 3.36 -0.56 10.75
CA ASN A 178 1.91 -0.33 10.63
C ASN A 178 1.52 0.97 9.91
N LYS A 179 2.46 1.57 9.17
CA LYS A 179 2.19 2.77 8.37
C LYS A 179 1.60 2.44 7.00
N PHE A 180 1.69 1.18 6.57
CA PHE A 180 1.08 0.75 5.32
C PHE A 180 -0.42 0.49 5.52
N ARG A 181 -1.24 1.47 5.14
CA ARG A 181 -2.69 1.34 5.07
C ARG A 181 -3.09 0.58 3.80
N ASP A 182 -4.33 0.11 3.74
CA ASP A 182 -4.89 -0.41 2.50
C ASP A 182 -5.46 0.71 1.61
N GLY A 183 -6.04 0.34 0.48
CA GLY A 183 -6.62 1.27 -0.49
C GLY A 183 -7.77 2.11 0.02
N HIS A 184 -8.36 1.77 1.17
CA HIS A 184 -9.38 2.58 1.85
C HIS A 184 -8.81 3.39 3.02
N GLY A 185 -7.48 3.38 3.20
CA GLY A 185 -6.83 4.09 4.30
C GLY A 185 -6.94 3.38 5.65
N VAL A 186 -7.34 2.10 5.68
CA VAL A 186 -7.48 1.33 6.91
C VAL A 186 -6.18 0.60 7.23
N GLY A 187 -5.80 0.58 8.52
CA GLY A 187 -4.62 -0.14 9.00
C GLY A 187 -4.79 -1.67 8.93
N LEU A 188 -3.67 -2.39 8.87
CA LEU A 188 -3.65 -3.85 8.85
C LEU A 188 -3.92 -4.46 10.23
N THR A 189 -4.40 -5.69 10.28
CA THR A 189 -4.60 -6.40 11.55
C THR A 189 -3.27 -6.74 12.22
N PRO A 190 -3.17 -6.60 13.56
CA PRO A 190 -1.96 -6.97 14.31
C PRO A 190 -1.73 -8.49 14.32
N TRP A 191 -0.46 -8.89 14.56
CA TRP A 191 0.04 -10.28 14.54
C TRP A 191 -0.68 -11.22 15.50
#